data_AF-A0AAN8A895-F1
#
_entry.id   AF-A0AAN8A895-F1
#
_cell.length_a   1.000
_cell.length_b   1.000
_cell.length_c   1.000
_cell.angle_alpha   90.00
_cell.angle_beta   90.00
_cell.angle_gamma   90.00
#
_symmetry.space_group_name_H-M   'P 1'
#
loop_
_entity.id
_entity.type
_entity.pdbx_description
1 polymer ?
#
loop_
_entity_poly.entity_id
_entity_poly.type
_entity_poly.pdbx_seq_one_letter_code
_entity_poly.pdbx_strand_id
1 'polypeptide(L)'
;MVISTGSTQLTTLKNFLQHSRFWKKLVRFKVSVPITTPIEPAAEVLHHLQFTQLLPFKKGLEIQEKFVRANLDFKQLQSKIKKQLAELQEEYPKSVLNPAEKEIIDNILAMKPNPMVLTFQFEPTYTGGKRIKKMITKNLIEQFETFQPTGKSEKTVLAPKFVQTERGGQITFHGPGQVVAYLILDLKAFKDFSAKRLIYTIEHAAMNTLKETKISDTLLNIETKLTENTGVWTIYDAKIASIGIHVRRSITSHGVSINVNTDLSYMNSFDLCGIHNGKHTSVQEQRLDLQADPEIIAINFVKQLAKLLGINKIERTQVTKSDTLKKNNNK
;
A
#
# COMPACT_ATOMS: atom_id res chain seq x y z
N MET A 1 45.64 -34.05 -33.03
CA MET A 1 45.41 -35.01 -31.91
C MET A 1 46.55 -34.83 -30.93
N VAL A 2 46.43 -34.50 -29.64
CA VAL A 2 45.31 -34.29 -28.72
C VAL A 2 45.87 -33.30 -27.66
N ILE A 3 45.34 -32.07 -27.61
CA ILE A 3 44.57 -31.47 -26.51
C ILE A 3 45.39 -31.11 -25.25
N SER A 4 45.86 -29.86 -25.21
CA SER A 4 46.08 -29.07 -23.98
C SER A 4 44.72 -28.48 -23.58
N THR A 5 44.19 -28.84 -22.41
CA THR A 5 42.95 -28.26 -21.87
C THR A 5 43.09 -27.96 -20.38
N GLY A 6 42.61 -26.80 -19.95
CA GLY A 6 41.99 -26.74 -18.62
C GLY A 6 42.02 -25.43 -17.84
N SER A 7 42.77 -24.38 -18.21
CA SER A 7 42.86 -23.18 -17.34
C SER A 7 42.15 -21.93 -17.86
N THR A 8 41.84 -21.84 -19.17
CA THR A 8 41.28 -20.61 -19.78
C THR A 8 39.75 -20.60 -19.92
N GLN A 9 39.05 -21.72 -19.69
CA GLN A 9 37.56 -21.76 -19.76
C GLN A 9 36.87 -21.41 -18.43
N LEU A 10 37.54 -21.58 -17.29
CA LEU A 10 36.96 -21.31 -15.96
C LEU A 10 36.89 -19.81 -15.61
N THR A 11 37.80 -19.00 -16.15
CA THR A 11 37.81 -17.54 -15.97
C THR A 11 36.73 -16.85 -16.81
N THR A 12 36.43 -17.39 -18.00
CA THR A 12 35.42 -16.82 -18.91
C THR A 12 33.99 -17.12 -18.44
N LEU A 13 33.75 -18.28 -17.81
CA LEU A 13 32.45 -18.59 -17.21
C LEU A 13 32.13 -17.71 -15.99
N LYS A 14 33.14 -17.40 -15.15
CA LYS A 14 32.95 -16.51 -13.98
C LYS A 14 32.58 -15.08 -14.39
N ASN A 15 33.16 -14.56 -15.47
CA ASN A 15 32.84 -13.22 -15.99
C ASN A 15 31.49 -13.18 -16.75
N PHE A 16 31.06 -14.27 -17.37
CA PHE A 16 29.74 -14.35 -18.01
C PHE A 16 28.59 -14.44 -16.98
N LEU A 17 28.85 -15.07 -15.84
CA LEU A 17 27.87 -15.23 -14.76
C LEU A 17 27.65 -13.95 -13.92
N GLN A 18 28.63 -13.03 -13.87
CA GLN A 18 28.48 -11.75 -13.15
C GLN A 18 27.70 -10.66 -13.91
N HIS A 19 27.48 -10.80 -15.23
CA HIS A 19 26.82 -9.77 -16.05
C HIS A 19 25.51 -10.21 -16.71
N SER A 20 25.07 -11.46 -16.50
CA SER A 20 23.74 -11.84 -16.97
C SER A 20 22.67 -11.20 -16.10
N ARG A 21 21.71 -10.50 -16.74
CA ARG A 21 20.43 -10.08 -16.11
C ARG A 21 19.67 -11.25 -15.47
N PHE A 22 20.07 -12.48 -15.79
CA PHE A 22 19.53 -13.74 -15.29
C PHE A 22 19.89 -14.00 -13.82
N TRP A 23 21.09 -13.65 -13.34
CA TRP A 23 21.46 -13.82 -11.93
C TRP A 23 20.78 -12.80 -10.99
N LYS A 24 20.58 -11.55 -11.45
CA LYS A 24 19.71 -10.59 -10.74
C LYS A 24 18.23 -11.03 -10.70
N LYS A 25 17.84 -12.01 -11.52
CA LYS A 25 16.48 -12.56 -11.64
C LYS A 25 16.22 -13.70 -10.65
N LEU A 26 17.26 -14.40 -10.19
CA LEU A 26 17.17 -15.56 -9.28
C LEU A 26 17.45 -15.22 -7.81
N VAL A 27 18.15 -14.11 -7.52
CA VAL A 27 18.48 -13.71 -6.14
C VAL A 27 17.46 -12.70 -5.61
N ARG A 28 16.24 -13.16 -5.35
CA ARG A 28 15.31 -12.49 -4.41
C ARG A 28 15.12 -13.29 -3.11
N PHE A 29 15.92 -14.33 -2.92
CA PHE A 29 15.96 -15.13 -1.71
C PHE A 29 17.05 -14.64 -0.74
N LYS A 30 16.64 -14.34 0.49
CA LYS A 30 17.46 -13.95 1.65
C LYS A 30 18.18 -12.58 1.60
N VAL A 31 17.52 -11.53 1.15
CA VAL A 31 17.90 -10.18 1.59
C VAL A 31 17.00 -9.85 2.78
N SER A 32 17.58 -9.62 3.96
CA SER A 32 16.83 -9.06 5.08
C SER A 32 16.20 -7.77 4.62
N VAL A 33 14.88 -7.62 4.83
CA VAL A 33 14.18 -6.40 4.43
C VAL A 33 14.81 -5.27 5.21
N PRO A 34 15.47 -4.29 4.56
CA PRO A 34 16.10 -3.22 5.30
C PRO A 34 14.99 -2.38 5.94
N ILE A 35 14.90 -2.48 7.26
CA ILE A 35 14.06 -1.62 8.09
C ILE A 35 14.45 -0.17 7.77
N THR A 36 13.48 0.67 7.43
CA THR A 36 13.71 2.12 7.38
C THR A 36 13.46 2.72 8.76
N THR A 37 13.85 3.98 8.95
CA THR A 37 13.69 4.66 10.24
C THR A 37 13.14 6.06 10.02
N PRO A 38 12.25 6.54 10.91
CA PRO A 38 11.87 7.94 10.96
C PRO A 38 13.13 8.82 11.13
N ILE A 39 13.18 9.94 10.42
CA ILE A 39 14.20 10.98 10.60
C ILE A 39 13.60 12.29 11.13
N GLU A 40 12.30 12.28 11.42
CA GLU A 40 11.54 13.40 11.94
C GLU A 40 10.67 12.92 13.11
N PRO A 41 10.57 13.68 14.22
CA PRO A 41 9.77 13.28 15.38
C PRO A 41 8.30 12.96 15.05
N ALA A 42 7.70 13.71 14.12
CA ALA A 42 6.32 13.47 13.68
C ALA A 42 6.12 12.09 13.02
N ALA A 43 7.17 11.45 12.52
CA ALA A 43 7.12 10.13 11.90
C ALA A 43 7.34 8.97 12.87
N GLU A 44 7.54 9.23 14.17
CA GLU A 44 7.72 8.20 15.21
C GLU A 44 6.42 7.55 15.68
N VAL A 45 5.27 8.07 15.25
CA VAL A 45 3.94 7.55 15.58
C VAL A 45 3.16 7.29 14.30
N LEU A 46 2.66 6.06 14.14
CA LEU A 46 1.80 5.68 13.02
C LEU A 46 0.34 5.76 13.44
N HIS A 47 -0.44 6.62 12.78
CA HIS A 47 -1.89 6.68 13.01
C HIS A 47 -2.61 5.61 12.18
N HIS A 48 -3.48 4.84 12.81
CA HIS A 48 -4.30 3.83 12.16
C HIS A 48 -5.78 4.16 12.34
N LEU A 49 -6.44 4.60 11.26
CA LEU A 49 -7.90 4.76 11.25
C LEU A 49 -8.53 3.53 10.61
N GLN A 50 -9.26 2.75 11.40
CA GLN A 50 -9.92 1.53 10.96
C GLN A 50 -11.42 1.75 10.78
N PHE A 51 -11.90 1.63 9.55
CA PHE A 51 -13.31 1.67 9.21
C PHE A 51 -13.84 0.23 9.16
N THR A 52 -14.74 -0.10 10.09
CA THR A 52 -15.26 -1.47 10.22
C THR A 52 -16.52 -1.74 9.42
N GLN A 53 -17.17 -0.69 8.91
CA GLN A 53 -18.34 -0.83 8.05
C GLN A 53 -17.94 -0.78 6.58
N LEU A 54 -18.72 -1.48 5.75
CA LEU A 54 -18.63 -1.35 4.30
C LEU A 54 -18.90 0.10 3.90
N LEU A 55 -18.04 0.62 3.02
CA LEU A 55 -18.19 1.94 2.44
C LEU A 55 -18.24 1.86 0.91
N PRO A 56 -18.91 2.81 0.23
CA PRO A 56 -18.69 3.02 -1.18
C PRO A 56 -17.22 3.36 -1.44
N PHE A 57 -16.60 2.75 -2.45
CA PHE A 57 -15.18 2.96 -2.77
C PHE A 57 -14.83 4.44 -2.97
N LYS A 58 -15.69 5.20 -3.68
CA LYS A 58 -15.51 6.64 -3.89
C LYS A 58 -15.44 7.41 -2.57
N LYS A 59 -16.15 6.97 -1.53
CA LYS A 59 -16.11 7.61 -0.22
C LYS A 59 -14.77 7.41 0.48
N GLY A 60 -14.22 6.20 0.42
CA GLY A 60 -12.86 5.92 0.90
C GLY A 60 -11.81 6.74 0.15
N LEU A 61 -11.97 6.89 -1.17
CA LEU A 61 -11.11 7.74 -2.00
C LEU A 61 -11.18 9.22 -1.60
N GLU A 62 -12.37 9.76 -1.36
CA GLU A 62 -12.53 11.13 -0.85
C GLU A 62 -11.85 11.33 0.51
N ILE A 63 -12.02 10.38 1.43
CA ILE A 63 -11.42 10.44 2.78
C ILE A 63 -9.90 10.48 2.66
N GLN A 64 -9.30 9.58 1.87
CA GLN A 64 -7.85 9.58 1.69
C GLN A 64 -7.35 10.90 1.08
N GLU A 65 -8.05 11.43 0.08
CA GLU A 65 -7.60 12.62 -0.63
C GLU A 65 -7.59 13.85 0.28
N LYS A 66 -8.48 13.91 1.29
CA LYS A 66 -8.43 14.97 2.32
C LYS A 66 -7.13 14.92 3.12
N PHE A 67 -6.70 13.75 3.57
CA PHE A 67 -5.43 13.60 4.32
C PHE A 67 -4.21 13.83 3.43
N VAL A 68 -4.26 13.39 2.17
CA VAL A 68 -3.20 13.65 1.18
C VAL A 68 -3.08 15.16 0.92
N ARG A 69 -4.19 15.88 0.77
CA ARG A 69 -4.18 17.35 0.58
C ARG A 69 -3.62 18.08 1.79
N ALA A 70 -4.03 17.71 2.99
CA ALA A 70 -3.48 18.31 4.22
C ALA A 70 -1.94 18.21 4.28
N ASN A 71 -1.37 17.06 3.89
CA ASN A 71 0.08 16.88 3.79
C ASN A 71 0.73 17.78 2.73
N LEU A 72 0.07 17.97 1.59
CA LEU A 72 0.59 18.79 0.49
C LEU A 72 0.51 20.28 0.79
N ASP A 73 -0.57 20.71 1.45
CA ASP A 73 -0.77 22.08 1.92
C ASP A 73 0.33 22.43 2.94
N PHE A 74 0.63 21.51 3.86
CA PHE A 74 1.74 21.68 4.80
C PHE A 74 3.08 21.83 4.09
N LYS A 75 3.39 20.98 3.10
CA LYS A 75 4.62 21.13 2.29
C LYS A 75 4.68 22.44 1.53
N GLN A 76 3.55 22.91 1.01
CA GLN A 76 3.49 24.19 0.32
C GLN A 76 3.75 25.34 1.28
N LEU A 77 3.18 25.30 2.49
CA LEU A 77 3.44 26.27 3.54
C LEU A 77 4.92 26.30 3.92
N GLN A 78 5.53 25.15 4.20
CA GLN A 78 6.96 25.06 4.51
C GLN A 78 7.84 25.64 3.40
N SER A 79 7.51 25.33 2.14
CA SER A 79 8.26 25.84 0.97
C SER A 79 8.16 27.36 0.88
N LYS A 80 6.97 27.93 1.11
CA LYS A 80 6.76 29.39 1.12
C LYS A 80 7.57 30.07 2.23
N ILE A 81 7.50 29.55 3.46
CA ILE A 81 8.24 30.10 4.61
C ILE A 81 9.74 30.07 4.32
N LYS A 82 10.29 28.93 3.89
CA LYS A 82 11.72 28.81 3.57
C LYS A 82 12.16 29.77 2.47
N LYS A 83 11.33 29.96 1.44
CA LYS A 83 11.60 30.88 0.35
C LYS A 83 11.65 32.33 0.86
N GLN A 84 10.64 32.75 1.62
CA GLN A 84 10.58 34.10 2.18
C GLN A 84 11.76 34.38 3.14
N LEU A 85 12.14 33.41 3.97
CA LEU A 85 13.30 33.55 4.85
C LEU A 85 14.61 33.69 4.07
N ALA A 86 14.78 32.95 2.98
CA ALA A 86 15.94 33.08 2.11
C ALA A 86 15.99 34.46 1.42
N GLU A 87 14.85 34.94 0.90
CA GLU A 87 14.74 36.27 0.28
C GLU A 87 15.06 37.39 1.28
N LEU A 88 14.52 37.31 2.51
CA LEU A 88 14.81 38.28 3.57
C LEU A 88 16.29 38.28 3.97
N GLN A 89 16.92 37.11 4.03
CA GLN A 89 18.34 36.99 4.36
C GLN A 89 19.24 37.55 3.25
N GLU A 90 18.81 37.46 1.99
CA GLU A 90 19.49 38.09 0.85
C GLU A 90 19.33 39.62 0.85
N GLU A 91 18.12 40.12 1.12
CA GLU A 91 17.81 41.55 1.19
C GLU A 91 18.46 42.23 2.42
N TYR A 92 18.50 41.53 3.55
CA TYR A 92 19.03 42.03 4.82
C TYR A 92 20.06 41.04 5.45
N PRO A 93 21.31 40.96 4.93
CA PRO A 93 22.29 39.96 5.38
C PRO A 93 22.73 40.06 6.84
N LYS A 94 22.54 41.23 7.48
CA LYS A 94 22.85 41.46 8.89
C LYS A 94 21.66 41.22 9.81
N SER A 95 20.46 40.96 9.26
CA SER A 95 19.29 40.66 10.07
C SER A 95 19.43 39.24 10.65
N VAL A 96 19.20 39.13 11.95
CA VAL A 96 19.20 37.84 12.65
C VAL A 96 17.85 37.72 13.32
N LEU A 97 17.14 36.62 13.02
CA LEU A 97 15.91 36.27 13.74
C LEU A 97 16.21 36.20 15.23
N ASN A 98 15.38 36.84 16.04
CA ASN A 98 15.52 36.69 17.48
C ASN A 98 15.16 35.25 17.89
N PRO A 99 15.60 34.78 19.07
CA PRO A 99 15.37 33.39 19.48
C PRO A 99 13.90 32.98 19.50
N ALA A 100 12.99 33.87 19.89
CA ALA A 100 11.56 33.59 19.97
C ALA A 100 10.92 33.44 18.59
N GLU A 101 11.26 34.31 17.63
CA GLU A 101 10.80 34.21 16.25
C GLU A 101 11.31 32.94 15.59
N LYS A 102 12.58 32.61 15.82
CA LYS A 102 13.18 31.37 15.34
C LYS A 102 12.44 30.15 15.90
N GLU A 103 12.16 30.14 17.20
CA GLU A 103 11.41 29.06 17.84
C GLU A 103 9.99 28.92 17.25
N ILE A 104 9.28 30.02 17.02
CA ILE A 104 7.94 29.99 16.40
C ILE A 104 8.02 29.38 14.99
N ILE A 105 9.00 29.80 14.18
CA ILE A 105 9.20 29.28 12.82
C ILE A 105 9.56 27.79 12.88
N ASP A 106 10.50 27.40 13.74
CA ASP A 106 10.93 26.01 13.89
C ASP A 106 9.75 25.13 14.33
N ASN A 107 8.91 25.60 15.25
CA ASN A 107 7.68 24.92 15.65
C ASN A 107 6.71 24.77 14.48
N ILE A 108 6.43 25.83 13.71
CA ILE A 108 5.57 25.75 12.52
C ILE A 108 6.12 24.75 11.51
N LEU A 109 7.44 24.76 11.27
CA LEU A 109 8.09 23.84 10.35
C LEU A 109 8.12 22.40 10.88
N ALA A 110 8.05 22.19 12.19
CA ALA A 110 8.00 20.88 12.83
C ALA A 110 6.59 20.25 12.87
N MET A 111 5.51 21.03 12.70
CA MET A 111 4.10 20.57 12.76
C MET A 111 3.63 19.71 11.57
N LYS A 112 4.41 18.69 11.20
CA LYS A 112 4.08 17.77 10.10
C LYS A 112 2.95 16.81 10.49
N PRO A 113 2.04 16.47 9.56
CA PRO A 113 1.11 15.38 9.79
C PRO A 113 1.84 14.06 10.03
N ASN A 114 1.38 13.29 11.01
CA ASN A 114 1.90 11.94 11.24
C ASN A 114 1.64 11.02 10.04
N PRO A 115 2.51 10.03 9.80
CA PRO A 115 2.21 8.96 8.86
C PRO A 115 0.92 8.26 9.26
N MET A 116 0.09 7.91 8.26
CA MET A 116 -1.24 7.39 8.50
C MET A 116 -1.55 6.19 7.61
N VAL A 117 -2.24 5.20 8.18
CA VAL A 117 -2.88 4.11 7.45
C VAL A 117 -4.38 4.16 7.68
N LEU A 118 -5.14 4.17 6.59
CA LEU A 118 -6.58 4.03 6.59
C LEU A 118 -6.92 2.61 6.12
N THR A 119 -7.65 1.83 6.92
CA THR A 119 -8.08 0.48 6.52
C THR A 119 -9.58 0.42 6.35
N PHE A 120 -10.02 -0.18 5.24
CA PHE A 120 -11.42 -0.25 4.83
C PHE A 120 -11.80 -1.66 4.37
N GLN A 121 -13.10 -1.91 4.37
CA GLN A 121 -13.75 -2.82 3.45
C GLN A 121 -14.70 -2.00 2.57
N PHE A 122 -14.86 -2.38 1.30
CA PHE A 122 -15.68 -1.61 0.35
C PHE A 122 -16.86 -2.40 -0.18
N GLU A 123 -17.88 -1.70 -0.64
CA GLU A 123 -18.88 -2.26 -1.56
C GLU A 123 -18.19 -2.76 -2.84
N PRO A 124 -18.74 -3.79 -3.54
CA PRO A 124 -18.18 -4.32 -4.77
C PRO A 124 -17.82 -3.21 -5.78
N THR A 125 -16.55 -3.12 -6.15
CA THR A 125 -16.03 -2.07 -7.04
C THR A 125 -14.82 -2.57 -7.81
N TYR A 126 -14.90 -2.51 -9.15
CA TYR A 126 -13.73 -2.59 -10.01
C TYR A 126 -13.06 -1.23 -10.11
N THR A 127 -11.72 -1.22 -10.08
CA THR A 127 -10.96 0.02 -10.25
C THR A 127 -9.98 -0.08 -11.39
N GLY A 128 -9.93 0.98 -12.19
CA GLY A 128 -8.93 1.18 -13.22
C GLY A 128 -7.75 2.01 -12.71
N GLY A 129 -6.52 1.52 -12.85
CA GLY A 129 -5.31 2.28 -12.56
C GLY A 129 -4.83 3.10 -13.76
N LYS A 130 -3.70 3.81 -13.60
CA LYS A 130 -3.12 4.68 -14.64
C LYS A 130 -2.79 3.97 -15.95
N ARG A 131 -2.40 2.68 -15.91
CA ARG A 131 -1.93 1.94 -17.11
C ARG A 131 -3.03 1.66 -18.12
N ILE A 132 -4.29 1.63 -17.68
CA ILE A 132 -5.45 1.30 -18.52
C ILE A 132 -6.35 2.50 -18.78
N LYS A 133 -6.04 3.67 -18.22
CA LYS A 133 -6.87 4.90 -18.31
C LYS A 133 -7.22 5.31 -19.74
N LYS A 134 -6.34 5.03 -20.71
CA LYS A 134 -6.54 5.32 -22.14
C LYS A 134 -7.05 4.12 -22.96
N MET A 135 -7.06 2.92 -22.37
CA MET A 135 -7.39 1.66 -23.04
C MET A 135 -8.77 1.11 -22.64
N ILE A 136 -9.30 1.54 -21.49
CA ILE A 136 -10.60 1.11 -20.99
C ILE A 136 -11.72 1.60 -21.93
N THR A 137 -12.62 0.70 -22.32
CA THR A 137 -13.76 0.98 -23.20
C THR A 137 -15.07 0.97 -22.41
N LYS A 138 -16.12 1.61 -22.94
CA LYS A 138 -17.46 1.60 -22.32
C LYS A 138 -18.02 0.18 -22.16
N ASN A 139 -17.86 -0.65 -23.19
CA ASN A 139 -18.31 -2.05 -23.16
C ASN A 139 -17.62 -2.86 -22.05
N LEU A 140 -16.30 -2.69 -21.88
CA LEU A 140 -15.58 -3.37 -20.80
C LEU A 140 -16.03 -2.89 -19.40
N ILE A 141 -16.33 -1.59 -19.25
CA ILE A 141 -16.91 -1.05 -18.01
C ILE A 141 -18.29 -1.68 -17.74
N GLU A 142 -19.15 -1.77 -18.75
CA GLU A 142 -20.47 -2.38 -18.63
C GLU A 142 -20.38 -3.86 -18.24
N GLN A 143 -19.44 -4.62 -18.80
CA GLN A 143 -19.18 -6.01 -18.39
C GLN A 143 -18.82 -6.11 -16.91
N PHE A 144 -18.02 -5.18 -16.39
CA PHE A 144 -17.70 -5.15 -14.98
C PHE A 144 -18.92 -4.81 -14.13
N GLU A 145 -19.69 -3.78 -14.51
CA GLU A 145 -20.81 -3.28 -13.70
C GLU A 145 -22.04 -4.21 -13.73
N THR A 146 -22.17 -5.04 -14.77
CA THR A 146 -23.24 -6.05 -14.89
C THR A 146 -22.84 -7.43 -14.37
N PHE A 147 -21.58 -7.61 -13.93
CA PHE A 147 -21.10 -8.89 -13.44
C PHE A 147 -21.88 -9.38 -12.21
N GLN A 148 -22.32 -10.64 -12.28
CA GLN A 148 -22.96 -11.33 -11.16
C GLN A 148 -22.02 -12.45 -10.67
N PRO A 149 -21.67 -12.47 -9.37
CA PRO A 149 -20.85 -13.53 -8.83
C PRO A 149 -21.60 -14.86 -8.81
N THR A 150 -20.86 -15.95 -8.96
CA THR A 150 -21.39 -17.33 -8.95
C THR A 150 -21.41 -17.96 -7.55
N GLY A 151 -20.97 -17.22 -6.52
CA GLY A 151 -20.79 -17.69 -5.14
C GLY A 151 -22.05 -17.68 -4.26
N LYS A 152 -22.13 -18.64 -3.33
CA LYS A 152 -23.25 -18.92 -2.41
C LYS A 152 -23.50 -17.78 -1.40
N SER A 153 -24.39 -16.83 -1.72
CA SER A 153 -25.40 -16.36 -0.75
C SER A 153 -26.47 -15.52 -1.43
N GLU A 154 -27.74 -15.87 -1.19
CA GLU A 154 -28.95 -15.20 -1.66
C GLU A 154 -29.16 -13.77 -1.07
N LYS A 155 -28.13 -13.13 -0.52
CA LYS A 155 -28.24 -11.80 0.08
C LYS A 155 -27.80 -10.74 -0.90
N THR A 156 -28.77 -10.07 -1.51
CA THR A 156 -28.69 -8.75 -2.17
C THR A 156 -27.28 -8.33 -2.53
N VAL A 157 -26.71 -8.98 -3.53
CA VAL A 157 -25.37 -8.67 -4.02
C VAL A 157 -25.48 -7.32 -4.74
N LEU A 158 -24.88 -6.28 -4.17
CA LEU A 158 -24.81 -4.99 -4.83
C LEU A 158 -24.02 -5.17 -6.14
N ALA A 159 -24.61 -4.73 -7.24
CA ALA A 159 -23.92 -4.69 -8.52
C ALA A 159 -22.61 -3.89 -8.36
N PRO A 160 -21.48 -4.43 -8.83
CA PRO A 160 -20.21 -3.74 -8.71
C PRO A 160 -20.22 -2.44 -9.51
N LYS A 161 -19.46 -1.45 -9.05
CA LYS A 161 -19.25 -0.18 -9.78
C LYS A 161 -17.87 -0.16 -10.41
N PHE A 162 -17.69 0.61 -11.48
CA PHE A 162 -16.35 0.91 -12.00
C PHE A 162 -15.86 2.29 -11.58
N VAL A 163 -14.61 2.37 -11.10
CA VAL A 163 -13.97 3.64 -10.73
C VAL A 163 -12.57 3.76 -11.33
N GLN A 164 -12.37 4.73 -12.21
CA GLN A 164 -11.03 5.10 -12.66
C GLN A 164 -10.29 5.87 -11.56
N THR A 165 -9.03 5.53 -11.33
CA THR A 165 -8.19 6.07 -10.25
C THR A 165 -6.82 6.50 -10.76
N GLU A 166 -6.06 7.18 -9.90
CA GLU A 166 -4.68 7.63 -10.17
C GLU A 166 -3.61 6.68 -9.61
N ARG A 167 -3.99 5.53 -9.02
CA ARG A 167 -3.02 4.52 -8.58
C ARG A 167 -2.26 3.92 -9.76
N GLY A 168 -1.04 3.43 -9.47
CA GLY A 168 -0.33 2.54 -10.38
C GLY A 168 -1.12 1.25 -10.67
N GLY A 169 -0.67 0.52 -11.70
CA GLY A 169 -1.26 -0.75 -12.10
C GLY A 169 -2.40 -0.63 -13.11
N GLN A 170 -3.01 -1.76 -13.41
CA GLN A 170 -4.12 -1.93 -14.36
C GLN A 170 -5.45 -2.05 -13.58
N ILE A 171 -6.30 -3.03 -13.91
CA ILE A 171 -7.60 -3.27 -13.28
C ILE A 171 -7.44 -4.17 -12.05
N THR A 172 -8.20 -3.89 -10.98
CA THR A 172 -8.37 -4.78 -9.82
C THR A 172 -9.80 -4.66 -9.28
N PHE A 173 -10.19 -5.57 -8.40
CA PHE A 173 -11.45 -5.54 -7.67
C PHE A 173 -11.25 -5.26 -6.17
N HIS A 174 -12.24 -4.61 -5.58
CA HIS A 174 -12.42 -4.42 -4.14
C HIS A 174 -13.85 -4.74 -3.74
N GLY A 175 -14.04 -5.36 -2.57
CA GLY A 175 -15.36 -5.74 -2.11
C GLY A 175 -15.35 -6.20 -0.64
N PRO A 176 -16.50 -6.70 -0.15
CA PRO A 176 -16.62 -7.26 1.19
C PRO A 176 -15.61 -8.39 1.39
N GLY A 177 -15.08 -8.50 2.61
CA GLY A 177 -14.09 -9.52 2.94
C GLY A 177 -12.69 -9.27 2.38
N GLN A 178 -12.44 -8.10 1.80
CA GLN A 178 -11.11 -7.66 1.39
C GLN A 178 -10.65 -6.50 2.26
N VAL A 179 -9.45 -6.60 2.83
CA VAL A 179 -8.81 -5.47 3.50
C VAL A 179 -8.24 -4.56 2.44
N VAL A 180 -8.61 -3.28 2.43
CA VAL A 180 -7.94 -2.25 1.63
C VAL A 180 -7.29 -1.24 2.56
N ALA A 181 -5.97 -1.15 2.51
CA ALA A 181 -5.17 -0.23 3.31
C ALA A 181 -4.59 0.88 2.42
N TYR A 182 -4.95 2.13 2.70
CA TYR A 182 -4.33 3.32 2.10
C TYR A 182 -3.25 3.86 3.01
N LEU A 183 -2.04 4.03 2.48
CA LEU A 183 -0.87 4.52 3.21
C LEU A 183 -0.61 5.97 2.79
N ILE A 184 -0.80 6.90 3.71
CA ILE A 184 -0.52 8.33 3.54
C ILE A 184 0.74 8.65 4.35
N LEU A 185 1.88 8.64 3.66
CA LEU A 185 3.21 8.85 4.23
C LEU A 185 3.91 9.96 3.47
N ASP A 186 4.66 10.81 4.17
CA ASP A 186 5.74 11.57 3.53
C ASP A 186 7.00 10.69 3.46
N LEU A 187 7.36 10.25 2.27
CA LEU A 187 8.57 9.44 2.06
C LEU A 187 9.86 10.16 2.51
N LYS A 188 9.84 11.50 2.56
CA LYS A 188 10.99 12.29 3.04
C LYS A 188 11.13 12.32 4.56
N ALA A 189 10.12 11.87 5.30
CA ALA A 189 10.21 11.73 6.76
C ALA A 189 10.94 10.45 7.20
N PHE A 190 11.41 9.63 6.26
CA PHE A 190 12.09 8.36 6.50
C PHE A 190 13.45 8.30 5.79
N LYS A 191 14.42 7.61 6.42
CA LYS A 191 15.77 7.47 5.89
C LYS A 191 15.80 6.68 4.58
N ASP A 192 16.31 7.31 3.53
CA ASP A 192 16.54 6.72 2.19
C ASP A 192 15.30 6.00 1.62
N PHE A 193 14.11 6.52 1.89
CA PHE A 193 12.86 5.81 1.60
C PHE A 193 12.26 6.24 0.26
N SER A 194 12.45 5.41 -0.77
CA SER A 194 11.89 5.64 -2.11
C SER A 194 10.53 4.95 -2.29
N ALA A 195 9.77 5.35 -3.31
CA ALA A 195 8.51 4.68 -3.66
C ALA A 195 8.70 3.17 -3.94
N LYS A 196 9.84 2.78 -4.52
CA LYS A 196 10.19 1.37 -4.74
C LYS A 196 10.43 0.63 -3.43
N ARG A 197 11.12 1.27 -2.47
CA ARG A 197 11.30 0.73 -1.12
C ARG A 197 9.97 0.60 -0.38
N LEU A 198 9.06 1.57 -0.52
CA LEU A 198 7.72 1.47 0.04
C LEU A 198 6.96 0.26 -0.50
N ILE A 199 6.95 0.03 -1.83
CA ILE A 199 6.29 -1.16 -2.41
C ILE A 199 6.84 -2.44 -1.79
N TYR A 200 8.18 -2.56 -1.70
CA TYR A 200 8.82 -3.73 -1.08
C TYR A 200 8.45 -3.87 0.41
N THR A 201 8.36 -2.75 1.13
CA THR A 201 7.94 -2.73 2.55
C THR A 201 6.50 -3.21 2.71
N ILE A 202 5.60 -2.79 1.84
CA ILE A 202 4.19 -3.22 1.83
C ILE A 202 4.10 -4.72 1.49
N GLU A 203 4.84 -5.18 0.48
CA GLU A 203 4.94 -6.60 0.10
C GLU A 203 5.31 -7.46 1.31
N HIS A 204 6.38 -7.10 2.01
CA HIS A 204 6.84 -7.84 3.20
C HIS A 204 5.93 -7.69 4.41
N ALA A 205 5.33 -6.52 4.64
CA ALA A 205 4.33 -6.35 5.68
C ALA A 205 3.14 -7.31 5.47
N ALA A 206 2.66 -7.43 4.23
CA ALA A 206 1.60 -8.38 3.89
C ALA A 206 2.05 -9.84 4.02
N MET A 207 3.26 -10.20 3.56
CA MET A 207 3.81 -11.56 3.76
C MET A 207 3.92 -11.92 5.25
N ASN A 208 4.48 -11.03 6.07
CA ASN A 208 4.59 -11.24 7.52
C ASN A 208 3.21 -11.34 8.18
N THR A 209 2.23 -10.58 7.70
CA THR A 209 0.85 -10.66 8.20
C THR A 209 0.25 -12.02 7.91
N LEU A 210 0.39 -12.53 6.69
CA LEU A 210 -0.14 -13.83 6.26
C LEU A 210 0.57 -15.01 6.95
N LYS A 211 1.81 -14.82 7.37
CA LYS A 211 2.59 -15.83 8.10
C LYS A 211 2.30 -15.81 9.61
N GLU A 212 2.29 -14.63 10.23
CA GLU A 212 2.39 -14.48 11.68
C GLU A 212 1.07 -14.10 12.37
N THR A 213 0.00 -13.79 11.63
CA THR A 213 -1.29 -13.50 12.25
C THR A 213 -1.87 -14.75 12.90
N LYS A 214 -2.31 -14.60 14.15
CA LYS A 214 -3.11 -15.62 14.84
C LYS A 214 -4.59 -15.30 14.71
N ILE A 215 -5.38 -16.33 14.43
CA ILE A 215 -6.83 -16.31 14.54
C ILE A 215 -7.19 -17.31 15.63
N SER A 216 -7.74 -16.81 16.74
CA SER A 216 -7.77 -17.54 18.01
C SER A 216 -6.33 -17.97 18.39
N ASP A 217 -6.08 -19.26 18.61
CA ASP A 217 -4.75 -19.77 18.96
C ASP A 217 -3.94 -20.31 17.78
N THR A 218 -4.51 -20.27 16.57
CA THR A 218 -3.90 -20.86 15.38
C THR A 218 -3.23 -19.79 14.51
N LEU A 219 -1.94 -19.97 14.21
CA LEU A 219 -1.23 -19.15 13.23
C LEU A 219 -1.75 -19.41 11.83
N LEU A 220 -1.93 -18.35 11.02
CA LEU A 220 -2.27 -18.49 9.60
C LEU A 220 -1.20 -19.26 8.83
N ASN A 221 0.08 -18.99 9.08
CA ASN A 221 1.23 -19.67 8.49
C ASN A 221 1.11 -19.88 6.97
N ILE A 222 0.57 -18.89 6.24
CA ILE A 222 0.43 -18.98 4.79
C ILE A 222 1.78 -18.63 4.16
N GLU A 223 2.36 -19.60 3.46
CA GLU A 223 3.63 -19.40 2.76
C GLU A 223 3.44 -18.58 1.48
N THR A 224 4.28 -17.56 1.32
CA THR A 224 4.16 -16.57 0.24
C THR A 224 5.50 -16.28 -0.43
N LYS A 225 5.44 -15.79 -1.66
CA LYS A 225 6.57 -15.40 -2.49
C LYS A 225 6.29 -14.08 -3.23
N LEU A 226 7.36 -13.45 -3.70
CA LEU A 226 7.31 -12.28 -4.57
C LEU A 226 7.69 -12.69 -5.99
N THR A 227 7.04 -12.09 -6.99
CA THR A 227 7.28 -12.35 -8.42
C THR A 227 7.67 -11.04 -9.14
N GLU A 228 7.84 -11.05 -10.46
CA GLU A 228 7.94 -9.81 -11.25
C GLU A 228 6.64 -8.98 -11.23
N ASN A 229 5.50 -9.63 -10.97
CA ASN A 229 4.20 -9.00 -10.91
C ASN A 229 3.93 -8.49 -9.48
N THR A 230 3.96 -7.16 -9.32
CA THR A 230 3.77 -6.48 -8.03
C THR A 230 2.56 -7.00 -7.25
N GLY A 231 2.79 -7.30 -5.97
CA GLY A 231 1.84 -7.94 -5.07
C GLY A 231 2.44 -9.12 -4.33
N VAL A 232 1.61 -9.81 -3.55
CA VAL A 232 2.00 -11.01 -2.80
C VAL A 232 1.29 -12.22 -3.38
N TRP A 233 2.05 -13.28 -3.56
CA TRP A 233 1.62 -14.55 -4.16
C TRP A 233 1.85 -15.68 -3.17
N THR A 234 1.02 -16.71 -3.20
CA THR A 234 1.31 -17.96 -2.48
C THR A 234 2.43 -18.72 -3.19
N ILE A 235 3.02 -19.69 -2.50
CA ILE A 235 4.00 -20.59 -3.14
C ILE A 235 3.43 -21.33 -4.36
N TYR A 236 2.10 -21.48 -4.43
CA TYR A 236 1.32 -22.11 -5.50
C TYR A 236 0.91 -21.16 -6.64
N ASP A 237 1.58 -20.01 -6.78
CA ASP A 237 1.34 -19.05 -7.86
C ASP A 237 -0.08 -18.44 -7.89
N ALA A 238 -0.73 -18.35 -6.72
CA ALA A 238 -2.00 -17.65 -6.57
C ALA A 238 -1.84 -16.29 -5.89
N LYS A 239 -2.40 -15.22 -6.46
CA LYS A 239 -2.25 -13.85 -5.93
C LYS A 239 -3.20 -13.62 -4.76
N ILE A 240 -2.65 -13.28 -3.60
CA ILE A 240 -3.42 -13.04 -2.36
C ILE A 240 -3.47 -11.56 -1.97
N ALA A 241 -2.50 -10.76 -2.40
CA ALA A 241 -2.52 -9.31 -2.19
C ALA A 241 -2.11 -8.52 -3.44
N SER A 242 -2.79 -7.41 -3.70
CA SER A 242 -2.51 -6.49 -4.80
C SER A 242 -2.03 -5.15 -4.27
N ILE A 243 -0.98 -4.59 -4.87
CA ILE A 243 -0.38 -3.33 -4.42
C ILE A 243 -0.41 -2.33 -5.58
N GLY A 244 -0.89 -1.13 -5.27
CA GLY A 244 -0.93 -0.01 -6.20
C GLY A 244 -0.90 1.29 -5.41
N ILE A 245 0.21 2.02 -5.54
CA ILE A 245 0.41 3.32 -4.90
C ILE A 245 0.43 4.44 -5.92
N HIS A 246 0.25 5.66 -5.44
CA HIS A 246 0.56 6.89 -6.17
C HIS A 246 1.33 7.85 -5.26
N VAL A 247 2.31 8.55 -5.82
CA VAL A 247 3.18 9.47 -5.08
C VAL A 247 3.14 10.85 -5.72
N ARG A 248 2.80 11.89 -4.95
CA ARG A 248 2.78 13.30 -5.37
C ARG A 248 3.58 14.12 -4.36
N ARG A 249 4.63 14.81 -4.80
CA ARG A 249 5.55 15.57 -3.91
C ARG A 249 6.05 14.76 -2.69
N SER A 250 6.39 13.49 -2.92
CA SER A 250 6.79 12.51 -1.89
C SER A 250 5.68 12.10 -0.90
N ILE A 251 4.45 12.58 -1.06
CA ILE A 251 3.28 12.11 -0.29
C ILE A 251 2.64 10.93 -1.01
N THR A 252 2.42 9.84 -0.29
CA THR A 252 1.83 8.61 -0.83
C THR A 252 0.30 8.61 -0.71
N SER A 253 -0.34 7.84 -1.58
CA SER A 253 -1.76 7.56 -1.61
C SER A 253 -2.00 6.17 -2.18
N HIS A 254 -3.19 5.62 -1.96
CA HIS A 254 -3.54 4.22 -2.18
C HIS A 254 -2.64 3.28 -1.36
N GLY A 255 -2.44 2.04 -1.76
CA GLY A 255 -1.70 1.09 -0.93
C GLY A 255 -1.86 -0.35 -1.37
N VAL A 256 -2.40 -1.17 -0.47
CA VAL A 256 -2.53 -2.62 -0.65
C VAL A 256 -3.98 -3.06 -0.45
N SER A 257 -4.38 -4.09 -1.19
CA SER A 257 -5.54 -4.90 -0.87
C SER A 257 -5.14 -6.34 -0.58
N ILE A 258 -5.63 -6.91 0.52
CA ILE A 258 -5.40 -8.31 0.92
C ILE A 258 -6.75 -9.04 0.87
N ASN A 259 -6.80 -10.12 0.10
CA ASN A 259 -7.99 -10.96 0.00
C ASN A 259 -8.09 -11.84 1.24
N VAL A 260 -9.11 -11.61 2.09
CA VAL A 260 -9.26 -12.33 3.35
C VAL A 260 -10.30 -13.43 3.21
N ASN A 261 -11.58 -13.07 3.17
CA ASN A 261 -12.71 -13.94 2.83
C ASN A 261 -13.52 -13.32 1.68
N THR A 262 -12.80 -12.64 0.76
CA THR A 262 -13.34 -12.00 -0.44
C THR A 262 -13.96 -13.04 -1.35
N ASP A 263 -15.11 -12.73 -1.98
CA ASP A 263 -15.62 -13.53 -3.08
C ASP A 263 -14.71 -13.38 -4.31
N LEU A 264 -14.02 -14.47 -4.65
CA LEU A 264 -13.00 -14.48 -5.69
C LEU A 264 -13.58 -14.64 -7.09
N SER A 265 -14.88 -14.92 -7.26
CA SER A 265 -15.48 -14.95 -8.60
C SER A 265 -15.35 -13.60 -9.31
N TYR A 266 -15.44 -12.49 -8.56
CA TYR A 266 -15.18 -11.14 -9.08
C TYR A 266 -13.79 -10.97 -9.68
N MET A 267 -12.82 -11.74 -9.21
CA MET A 267 -11.42 -11.61 -9.64
C MET A 267 -11.03 -12.66 -10.67
N ASN A 268 -11.56 -13.87 -10.55
CA ASN A 268 -11.17 -15.02 -11.37
C ASN A 268 -12.03 -15.20 -12.63
N SER A 269 -13.12 -14.42 -12.78
CA SER A 269 -13.93 -14.38 -14.01
C SER A 269 -13.38 -13.44 -15.08
N PHE A 270 -12.38 -12.62 -14.76
CA PHE A 270 -11.77 -11.66 -15.67
C PHE A 270 -10.24 -11.75 -15.60
N ASP A 271 -9.56 -11.42 -16.70
CA ASP A 271 -8.10 -11.26 -16.70
C ASP A 271 -7.72 -9.94 -16.00
N LEU A 272 -7.64 -9.97 -14.67
CA LEU A 272 -7.19 -8.83 -13.87
C LEU A 272 -5.66 -8.76 -13.79
N CYS A 273 -5.12 -7.54 -13.80
CA CYS A 273 -3.69 -7.26 -13.63
C CYS A 273 -2.73 -7.88 -14.69
N GLY A 274 -3.20 -8.30 -15.87
CA GLY A 274 -2.35 -8.81 -16.95
C GLY A 274 -1.68 -10.16 -16.64
N ILE A 275 -2.25 -10.88 -15.67
CA ILE A 275 -1.80 -12.21 -15.28
C ILE A 275 -2.57 -13.21 -16.14
N HIS A 276 -2.04 -13.54 -17.31
CA HIS A 276 -2.62 -14.63 -18.10
C HIS A 276 -2.48 -15.95 -17.34
N ASN A 277 -3.59 -16.63 -17.06
CA ASN A 277 -3.70 -17.92 -16.34
C ASN A 277 -3.38 -17.93 -14.83
N GLY A 278 -3.11 -16.81 -14.18
CA GLY A 278 -2.87 -16.80 -12.73
C GLY A 278 -4.15 -16.56 -11.95
N LYS A 279 -4.34 -17.32 -10.87
CA LYS A 279 -5.55 -17.25 -10.05
C LYS A 279 -5.36 -16.30 -8.88
N HIS A 280 -6.41 -15.57 -8.53
CA HIS A 280 -6.51 -14.93 -7.23
C HIS A 280 -6.95 -15.96 -6.19
N THR A 281 -6.45 -15.81 -4.95
CA THR A 281 -6.87 -16.58 -3.79
C THR A 281 -7.10 -15.65 -2.59
N SER A 282 -7.52 -16.20 -1.46
CA SER A 282 -7.82 -15.48 -0.22
C SER A 282 -7.29 -16.25 0.99
N VAL A 283 -7.17 -15.58 2.14
CA VAL A 283 -6.83 -16.24 3.41
C VAL A 283 -7.77 -17.42 3.70
N GLN A 284 -9.07 -17.22 3.46
CA GLN A 284 -10.11 -18.21 3.70
C GLN A 284 -9.98 -19.45 2.80
N GLU A 285 -9.59 -19.29 1.53
CA GLU A 285 -9.32 -20.45 0.65
C GLU A 285 -8.04 -21.20 1.04
N GLN A 286 -7.02 -20.49 1.51
CA GLN A 286 -5.76 -21.10 1.94
C GLN A 286 -5.87 -21.79 3.31
N ARG A 287 -6.84 -21.38 4.14
CA ARG A 287 -7.08 -21.89 5.50
C ARG A 287 -8.58 -22.15 5.73
N LEU A 288 -9.07 -23.24 5.12
CA LEU A 288 -10.46 -23.68 5.22
C LEU A 288 -10.89 -24.04 6.65
N ASP A 289 -9.92 -24.34 7.51
CA ASP A 289 -10.09 -24.70 8.91
C ASP A 289 -10.33 -23.49 9.84
N LEU A 290 -10.13 -22.26 9.34
CA LEU A 290 -10.26 -21.04 10.12
C LEU A 290 -11.35 -20.13 9.55
N GLN A 291 -11.94 -19.30 10.41
CA GLN A 291 -12.81 -18.21 9.98
C GLN A 291 -11.98 -16.92 9.89
N ALA A 292 -11.65 -16.50 8.67
CA ALA A 292 -10.77 -15.37 8.46
C ALA A 292 -11.51 -14.03 8.67
N ASP A 293 -11.01 -13.20 9.59
CA ASP A 293 -11.59 -11.88 9.88
C ASP A 293 -10.75 -10.74 9.27
N PRO A 294 -11.29 -9.98 8.29
CA PRO A 294 -10.63 -8.83 7.70
C PRO A 294 -10.14 -7.79 8.72
N GLU A 295 -10.85 -7.59 9.83
CA GLU A 295 -10.47 -6.62 10.85
C GLU A 295 -9.17 -7.01 11.57
N ILE A 296 -9.04 -8.29 11.93
CA ILE A 296 -7.81 -8.84 12.52
C ILE A 296 -6.65 -8.75 11.54
N ILE A 297 -6.88 -9.07 10.26
CA ILE A 297 -5.85 -8.96 9.22
C ILE A 297 -5.41 -7.50 9.04
N ALA A 298 -6.34 -6.54 9.03
CA ALA A 298 -6.04 -5.12 8.90
C ALA A 298 -5.16 -4.61 10.06
N ILE A 299 -5.50 -4.97 11.30
CA ILE A 299 -4.71 -4.58 12.49
C ILE A 299 -3.30 -5.16 12.43
N ASN A 300 -3.19 -6.46 12.10
CA ASN A 300 -1.88 -7.11 12.05
C ASN A 300 -1.03 -6.63 10.87
N PHE A 301 -1.65 -6.29 9.74
CA PHE A 301 -0.97 -5.62 8.63
C PHE A 301 -0.32 -4.31 9.06
N VAL A 302 -1.06 -3.44 9.76
CA VAL A 302 -0.51 -2.16 10.23
C VAL A 302 0.60 -2.37 11.26
N LYS A 303 0.47 -3.36 12.15
CA LYS A 303 1.55 -3.73 13.09
C LYS A 303 2.82 -4.17 12.36
N GLN A 304 2.70 -5.03 11.35
CA GLN A 304 3.86 -5.51 10.58
C GLN A 304 4.47 -4.38 9.75
N LEU A 305 3.64 -3.50 9.18
CA LEU A 305 4.09 -2.31 8.47
C LEU A 305 4.87 -1.36 9.39
N ALA A 306 4.36 -1.06 10.59
CA ALA A 306 5.02 -0.17 11.56
C ALA A 306 6.42 -0.68 11.94
N LYS A 307 6.56 -2.00 12.20
CA LYS A 307 7.86 -2.63 12.48
C LYS A 307 8.86 -2.39 11.34
N LEU A 308 8.44 -2.58 10.08
CA LEU A 308 9.32 -2.39 8.92
C LEU A 308 9.61 -0.91 8.61
N LEU A 309 8.74 0.00 9.05
CA LEU A 309 8.96 1.45 9.00
C LEU A 309 9.85 1.97 10.15
N GLY A 310 10.22 1.11 11.11
CA GLY A 310 10.97 1.52 12.30
C GLY A 310 10.13 2.36 13.28
N ILE A 311 8.81 2.19 13.26
CA ILE A 311 7.86 2.93 14.10
C ILE A 311 7.43 2.03 15.27
N ASN A 312 7.68 2.50 16.49
CA ASN A 312 7.39 1.73 17.71
C ASN A 312 6.01 2.02 18.32
N LYS A 313 5.39 3.15 17.97
CA LYS A 313 4.08 3.57 18.50
C LYS A 313 3.03 3.58 17.39
N ILE A 314 1.90 2.91 17.65
CA ILE A 314 0.72 2.94 16.78
C ILE A 314 -0.44 3.51 17.58
N GLU A 315 -1.05 4.57 17.08
CA GLU A 315 -2.28 5.13 17.63
C GLU A 315 -3.46 4.72 16.75
N ARG A 316 -4.24 3.75 17.24
CA ARG A 316 -5.36 3.17 16.50
C ARG A 316 -6.68 3.75 16.97
N THR A 317 -7.48 4.20 16.01
CA THR A 317 -8.86 4.64 16.22
C THR A 317 -9.79 3.84 15.33
N GLN A 318 -10.80 3.22 15.95
CA GLN A 318 -11.89 2.55 15.24
C GLN A 318 -12.97 3.57 14.90
N VAL A 319 -13.42 3.61 13.65
CA VAL A 319 -14.44 4.54 13.18
C VAL A 319 -15.75 3.79 12.97
N THR A 320 -16.77 4.17 13.74
CA THR A 320 -18.11 3.55 13.70
C THR A 320 -19.18 4.54 13.22
N LYS A 321 -20.38 4.06 12.86
CA LYS A 321 -21.48 4.91 12.34
C LYS A 321 -21.92 6.03 13.30
N SER A 322 -21.72 5.89 14.61
CA SER A 322 -22.05 6.96 15.57
C SER A 322 -21.14 8.18 15.45
N ASP A 323 -19.90 7.98 14.97
CA ASP A 323 -18.91 9.05 14.87
C ASP A 323 -19.11 9.94 13.65
N THR A 324 -19.80 9.43 12.62
CA THR A 324 -20.18 10.20 11.42
C THR A 324 -21.43 11.05 11.64
N LEU A 325 -22.37 10.62 12.49
CA LEU A 325 -23.59 11.37 12.81
C LEU A 325 -23.32 12.54 13.78
N LYS A 326 -22.43 12.38 14.76
CA LYS A 326 -22.10 13.46 15.71
C LYS A 326 -21.46 14.69 15.06
N LYS A 327 -20.82 14.56 13.89
CA LYS A 327 -20.23 15.69 13.15
C LYS A 327 -21.21 16.47 12.27
N ASN A 328 -22.39 15.90 11.97
CA ASN A 328 -23.40 16.57 11.16
C ASN A 328 -24.44 17.35 11.98
N ASN A 329 -24.49 17.16 13.31
CA ASN A 329 -25.44 17.85 14.19
C ASN A 329 -24.85 19.09 14.90
N ASN A 330 -23.60 19.47 14.59
CA ASN A 330 -22.94 20.67 15.13
C ASN A 330 -22.65 21.70 14.01
N LYS A 331 -23.58 21.90 13.08
CA LYS A 331 -23.52 22.99 12.11
C LYS A 331 -24.81 23.79 12.09
#